data_AF-A0A973UN59-F1
#
_entry.id   AF-A0A973UN59-F1
#
_cell.length_a   1.000
_cell.length_b   1.000
_cell.length_c   1.000
_cell.angle_alpha   90.00
_cell.angle_beta   90.00
_cell.angle_gamma   90.00
#
_symmetry.space_group_name_H-M   'P 1'
#
loop_
_entity.id
_entity.type
_entity.pdbx_description
1 polymer ?
#
loop_
_entity_poly.entity_id
_entity_poly.type
_entity_poly.pdbx_seq_one_letter_code
_entity_poly.pdbx_strand_id
1 'polypeptide(L)'
;MASDETGSAVVTGRANRLVTTGCLTILIALIIVLGVVVSWLWYRHWHDGNVNSERREQALASILKQARAEADDTARALDTSGTADADALTGVIWRQSQAPVITYDASRREFTATAAGSVVYDEVSIMPGGGPVRVTRCLVSTYAHHPGRTWTSRVTERDDDACLPGTEIDGQVRLARTRISLMHAEDLTRTGVQKALDPNGRLRFYDVRSAVRKGDTVTVSILVSSPGTTAGQCYRFTRPVAGDVGQSSTTAIPASSC
;
A
#
# COMPACT_ATOMS: atom_id res chain seq x y z
N MET A 1 -15.44 22.33 -103.83
CA MET A 1 -15.79 23.02 -102.58
C MET A 1 -15.57 22.04 -101.45
N ALA A 2 -14.43 22.14 -100.79
CA ALA A 2 -14.10 21.36 -99.60
C ALA A 2 -14.14 22.34 -98.42
N SER A 3 -14.89 21.99 -97.38
CA SER A 3 -14.95 22.75 -96.14
C SER A 3 -14.03 22.08 -95.14
N ASP A 4 -13.03 22.84 -94.66
CA ASP A 4 -12.16 22.50 -93.55
C ASP A 4 -12.96 22.36 -92.25
N GLU A 5 -12.87 21.19 -91.61
CA GLU A 5 -13.16 21.00 -90.19
C GLU A 5 -11.86 20.60 -89.48
N THR A 6 -11.16 21.58 -88.94
CA THR A 6 -10.21 21.35 -87.85
C THR A 6 -10.36 22.45 -86.83
N GLY A 7 -11.08 22.15 -85.74
CA GLY A 7 -11.31 23.07 -84.65
C GLY A 7 -11.42 22.34 -83.32
N SER A 8 -10.28 22.24 -82.64
CA SER A 8 -10.17 22.16 -81.18
C SER A 8 -10.46 20.81 -80.50
N ALA A 9 -9.41 19.99 -80.39
CA ALA A 9 -9.32 18.91 -79.40
C ALA A 9 -7.90 18.80 -78.83
N VAL A 10 -7.30 19.91 -78.37
CA VAL A 10 -5.97 19.88 -77.72
C VAL A 10 -5.89 20.87 -76.56
N VAL A 11 -6.82 20.82 -75.60
CA VAL A 11 -6.66 21.59 -74.34
C VAL A 11 -6.97 20.77 -73.08
N THR A 12 -7.59 19.58 -73.18
CA THR A 12 -7.95 18.76 -72.01
C THR A 12 -6.82 17.86 -71.48
N GLY A 13 -5.82 17.50 -72.30
CA GLY A 13 -4.74 16.58 -71.89
C GLY A 13 -3.67 17.17 -70.97
N ARG A 14 -3.48 18.50 -70.96
CA ARG A 14 -2.41 19.17 -70.19
C ARG A 14 -2.84 19.56 -68.77
N ALA A 15 -4.12 19.90 -68.58
CA ALA A 15 -4.67 20.24 -67.27
C ALA A 15 -4.77 19.01 -66.34
N ASN A 16 -5.21 17.85 -66.86
CA ASN A 16 -5.27 16.61 -66.07
C ASN A 16 -3.89 16.14 -65.59
N ARG A 17 -2.84 16.33 -66.39
CA ARG A 17 -1.48 15.91 -66.04
C ARG A 17 -0.90 16.73 -64.87
N LEU A 18 -1.14 18.04 -64.84
CA LEU A 18 -0.74 18.93 -63.74
C LEU A 18 -1.50 18.63 -62.43
N VAL A 19 -2.81 18.37 -62.52
CA VAL A 19 -3.63 18.00 -61.36
C VAL A 19 -3.21 16.64 -60.79
N THR A 20 -2.89 15.66 -61.63
CA THR A 20 -2.40 14.35 -61.17
C THR A 20 -1.01 14.42 -60.52
N THR A 21 -0.10 15.26 -61.03
CA THR A 21 1.23 15.41 -60.41
C THR A 21 1.15 16.14 -59.07
N GLY A 22 0.32 17.17 -58.95
CA GLY A 22 0.08 17.85 -57.66
C GLY A 22 -0.59 16.96 -56.61
N CYS A 23 -1.55 16.11 -57.03
CA CYS A 23 -2.19 15.15 -56.13
C CYS A 23 -1.19 14.07 -55.65
N LEU A 24 -0.33 13.58 -56.55
CA LEU A 24 0.71 12.61 -56.20
C LEU A 24 1.72 13.19 -55.20
N THR A 25 2.21 14.41 -55.40
CA THR A 25 3.18 15.04 -54.48
C THR A 25 2.57 15.30 -53.10
N ILE A 26 1.31 15.73 -53.03
CA ILE A 26 0.58 15.88 -51.77
C ILE A 26 0.43 14.53 -51.06
N LEU A 27 0.06 13.48 -51.80
CA LEU A 27 -0.08 12.14 -51.23
C LEU A 27 1.25 11.60 -50.70
N ILE A 28 2.35 11.78 -51.43
CA ILE A 28 3.70 11.41 -50.97
C ILE A 28 4.06 12.18 -49.70
N ALA A 29 3.84 13.51 -49.69
CA ALA A 29 4.11 14.34 -48.53
C ALA A 29 3.29 13.89 -47.31
N LEU A 30 2.00 13.60 -47.49
CA LEU A 30 1.13 13.08 -46.43
C LEU A 30 1.61 11.73 -45.89
N ILE A 31 2.01 10.79 -46.76
CA ILE A 31 2.55 9.50 -46.33
C ILE A 31 3.82 9.69 -45.51
N ILE A 32 4.73 10.57 -45.95
CA ILE A 32 5.96 10.85 -45.21
C ILE A 32 5.64 11.45 -43.84
N VAL A 33 4.76 12.46 -43.78
CA VAL A 33 4.37 13.11 -42.52
C VAL A 33 3.70 12.11 -41.58
N LEU A 34 2.73 11.33 -42.07
CA LEU A 34 2.04 10.32 -41.26
C LEU A 34 3.00 9.22 -40.80
N GLY A 35 3.90 8.77 -41.67
CA GLY A 35 4.92 7.77 -41.32
C GLY A 35 5.85 8.27 -40.21
N VAL A 36 6.29 9.52 -40.29
CA VAL A 36 7.10 10.16 -39.24
C VAL A 36 6.32 10.24 -37.93
N VAL A 37 5.06 10.69 -37.96
CA VAL A 37 4.22 10.81 -36.76
C VAL A 37 3.98 9.45 -36.11
N VAL A 38 3.62 8.43 -36.90
CA VAL A 38 3.39 7.07 -36.39
C VAL A 38 4.67 6.46 -35.82
N SER A 39 5.80 6.62 -36.50
CA SER A 39 7.11 6.15 -36.02
C SER A 39 7.50 6.82 -34.70
N TRP A 40 7.29 8.13 -34.61
CA TRP A 40 7.57 8.90 -33.39
C TRP A 40 6.66 8.48 -32.23
N LEU A 41 5.35 8.32 -32.47
CA LEU A 41 4.40 7.86 -31.46
C LEU A 41 4.73 6.45 -30.97
N TRP A 42 5.09 5.55 -31.88
CA TRP A 42 5.51 4.19 -31.56
C TRP A 42 6.78 4.19 -30.70
N TYR A 43 7.82 4.91 -31.14
CA TYR A 43 9.07 5.04 -30.39
C TYR A 43 8.82 5.58 -28.99
N ARG A 44 8.01 6.63 -28.86
CA ARG A 44 7.70 7.24 -27.57
C ARG A 44 6.92 6.30 -26.67
N HIS A 45 5.92 5.59 -27.19
CA HIS A 45 5.14 4.63 -26.41
C HIS A 45 6.01 3.49 -25.88
N TRP A 46 6.87 2.95 -26.74
CA TRP A 46 7.83 1.93 -26.35
C TRP A 46 8.84 2.45 -25.32
N HIS A 47 9.41 3.63 -25.55
CA HIS A 47 10.42 4.23 -24.66
C HIS A 47 9.84 4.56 -23.28
N ASP A 48 8.69 5.24 -23.23
CA ASP A 48 8.00 5.59 -21.98
C ASP A 48 7.62 4.31 -21.22
N GLY A 49 7.12 3.28 -21.93
CA GLY A 49 6.82 1.98 -21.35
C GLY A 49 8.05 1.29 -20.73
N ASN A 50 9.19 1.30 -21.43
CA ASN A 50 10.42 0.72 -20.94
C ASN A 50 10.95 1.47 -19.70
N VAL A 51 10.96 2.80 -19.74
CA VAL A 51 11.39 3.65 -18.61
C VAL A 51 10.47 3.45 -17.40
N ASN A 52 9.16 3.37 -17.60
CA ASN A 52 8.20 3.14 -16.51
C ASN A 52 8.34 1.74 -15.91
N SER A 53 8.60 0.72 -16.73
CA SER A 53 8.90 -0.64 -16.25
C SER A 53 10.17 -0.66 -15.40
N GLU A 54 11.25 -0.03 -15.88
CA GLU A 54 12.51 0.07 -15.13
C GLU A 54 12.33 0.80 -13.80
N ARG A 55 11.63 1.95 -13.80
CA ARG A 55 11.34 2.70 -12.57
C ARG A 55 10.50 1.90 -11.59
N ARG A 56 9.51 1.15 -12.09
CA ARG A 56 8.69 0.25 -11.28
C ARG A 56 9.54 -0.86 -10.67
N GLU A 57 10.45 -1.47 -11.42
CA GLU A 57 11.37 -2.51 -10.92
C GLU A 57 12.33 -1.94 -9.87
N GLN A 58 12.90 -0.75 -10.11
CA GLN A 58 13.73 -0.05 -9.13
C GLN A 58 12.96 0.27 -7.85
N ALA A 59 11.71 0.74 -7.97
CA ALA A 59 10.80 0.96 -6.86
C ALA A 59 10.56 -0.32 -6.05
N LEU A 60 10.28 -1.44 -6.71
CA LEU A 60 10.09 -2.74 -6.07
C LEU A 60 11.35 -3.23 -5.35
N ALA A 61 12.51 -3.15 -6.01
CA ALA A 61 13.79 -3.51 -5.42
C ALA A 61 14.10 -2.63 -4.19
N SER A 62 13.75 -1.34 -4.24
CA SER A 62 13.87 -0.42 -3.13
C SER A 62 13.01 -0.82 -1.93
N ILE A 63 11.73 -1.15 -2.16
CA ILE A 63 10.82 -1.65 -1.10
C ILE A 63 11.43 -2.88 -0.42
N LEU A 64 11.86 -3.87 -1.20
CA LEU A 64 12.44 -5.11 -0.64
C LEU A 64 13.73 -4.86 0.13
N LYS A 65 14.59 -3.96 -0.38
CA LYS A 65 15.82 -3.57 0.31
C LYS A 65 15.52 -2.87 1.63
N GLN A 66 14.59 -1.92 1.64
CA GLN A 66 14.17 -1.21 2.85
C GLN A 66 13.56 -2.17 3.88
N ALA A 67 12.66 -3.06 3.43
CA ALA A 67 12.03 -4.04 4.30
C ALA A 67 13.04 -5.01 4.95
N ARG A 68 14.06 -5.45 4.21
CA ARG A 68 15.14 -6.26 4.77
C ARG A 68 15.95 -5.51 5.80
N ALA A 69 16.33 -4.27 5.52
CA ALA A 69 17.05 -3.44 6.49
C ALA A 69 16.23 -3.21 7.77
N GLU A 70 14.94 -2.90 7.64
CA GLU A 70 14.03 -2.73 8.78
C GLU A 70 13.85 -4.03 9.59
N ALA A 71 13.77 -5.18 8.92
CA ALA A 71 13.70 -6.47 9.59
C ALA A 71 15.02 -6.79 10.33
N ASP A 72 16.18 -6.49 9.74
CA ASP A 72 17.48 -6.68 10.40
C ASP A 72 17.64 -5.74 11.61
N ASP A 73 17.16 -4.49 11.50
CA ASP A 73 17.11 -3.53 12.59
C ASP A 73 16.18 -4.02 13.72
N THR A 74 15.04 -4.60 13.36
CA THR A 74 14.11 -5.19 14.31
C THR A 74 14.72 -6.41 15.01
N ALA A 75 15.40 -7.29 14.29
CA ALA A 75 16.10 -8.44 14.88
C ALA A 75 17.17 -7.98 15.90
N ARG A 76 17.96 -6.96 15.56
CA ARG A 76 18.92 -6.34 16.50
C ARG A 76 18.22 -5.73 17.71
N ALA A 77 17.08 -5.05 17.52
CA ALA A 77 16.30 -4.52 18.63
C ALA A 77 15.80 -5.63 19.56
N LEU A 78 15.36 -6.77 19.00
CA LEU A 78 14.94 -7.95 19.76
C LEU A 78 16.10 -8.54 20.57
N ASP A 79 17.31 -8.66 19.99
CA ASP A 79 18.51 -9.08 20.71
C ASP A 79 18.80 -8.19 21.92
N THR A 80 18.73 -6.86 21.73
CA THR A 80 19.03 -5.89 22.79
C THR A 80 17.93 -5.75 23.84
N SER A 81 16.72 -6.27 23.58
CA SER A 81 15.57 -6.11 24.48
C SER A 81 15.73 -6.85 25.80
N GLY A 82 16.56 -7.90 25.85
CA GLY A 82 16.85 -8.69 27.04
C GLY A 82 15.64 -9.45 27.62
N THR A 83 14.50 -9.46 26.92
CA THR A 83 13.27 -10.12 27.36
C THR A 83 12.96 -11.33 26.48
N ALA A 84 12.36 -12.36 27.10
CA ALA A 84 11.80 -13.52 26.39
C ALA A 84 10.26 -13.51 26.41
N ASP A 85 9.65 -12.48 27.02
CA ASP A 85 8.20 -12.33 27.10
C ASP A 85 7.61 -11.99 25.73
N ALA A 86 6.63 -12.77 25.28
CA ALA A 86 6.09 -12.65 23.94
C ALA A 86 5.35 -11.34 23.70
N ASP A 87 4.68 -10.79 24.72
CA ASP A 87 4.00 -9.50 24.66
C ASP A 87 5.01 -8.36 24.50
N ALA A 88 6.08 -8.38 25.29
CA ALA A 88 7.14 -7.38 25.19
C ALA A 88 7.84 -7.43 23.83
N LEU A 89 8.15 -8.62 23.31
CA LEU A 89 8.74 -8.81 21.98
C LEU A 89 7.80 -8.37 20.86
N THR A 90 6.51 -8.66 20.96
CA THR A 90 5.47 -8.15 20.03
C THR A 90 5.50 -6.62 19.99
N GLY A 91 5.60 -5.97 21.14
CA GLY A 91 5.73 -4.51 21.24
C GLY A 91 7.00 -3.95 20.62
N VAL A 92 8.14 -4.67 20.70
CA VAL A 92 9.39 -4.30 20.04
C VAL A 92 9.25 -4.40 18.52
N ILE A 93 8.71 -5.51 18.02
CA ILE A 93 8.46 -5.72 16.57
C ILE A 93 7.55 -4.61 16.04
N TRP A 94 6.42 -4.37 16.71
CA TRP A 94 5.49 -3.32 16.30
C TRP A 94 6.15 -1.94 16.26
N ARG A 95 6.97 -1.60 17.26
CA ARG A 95 7.60 -0.28 17.31
C ARG A 95 8.49 -0.03 16.10
N GLN A 96 9.22 -1.06 15.67
CA GLN A 96 10.15 -0.98 14.55
C GLN A 96 9.45 -1.10 13.21
N SER A 97 8.52 -2.06 13.06
CA SER A 97 7.93 -2.37 11.77
C SER A 97 6.55 -1.77 11.50
N GLN A 98 5.90 -1.24 12.55
CA GLN A 98 4.52 -0.77 12.51
C GLN A 98 3.53 -1.79 11.93
N ALA A 99 3.88 -3.08 11.98
CA ALA A 99 3.05 -4.13 11.41
C ALA A 99 1.75 -4.27 12.24
N PRO A 100 0.57 -4.20 11.60
CA PRO A 100 -0.70 -4.30 12.31
C PRO A 100 -1.02 -5.72 12.76
N VAL A 101 -0.42 -6.74 12.16
CA VAL A 101 -0.61 -8.13 12.56
C VAL A 101 0.74 -8.75 12.84
N ILE A 102 0.89 -9.25 14.06
CA ILE A 102 2.09 -9.92 14.56
C ILE A 102 1.64 -11.20 15.26
N THR A 103 1.90 -12.34 14.62
CA THR A 103 1.59 -13.66 15.18
C THR A 103 2.82 -14.25 15.84
N TYR A 104 2.61 -15.05 16.88
CA TYR A 104 3.67 -15.78 17.56
C TYR A 104 3.39 -17.28 17.52
N ASP A 105 4.31 -18.05 16.93
CA ASP A 105 4.32 -19.51 16.99
C ASP A 105 5.21 -19.95 18.16
N ALA A 106 4.59 -20.31 19.27
CA ALA A 106 5.30 -20.77 20.47
C ALA A 106 6.10 -22.07 20.25
N SER A 107 5.69 -22.92 19.30
CA SER A 107 6.38 -24.18 19.01
C SER A 107 7.72 -23.94 18.30
N ARG A 108 7.78 -22.90 17.47
CA ARG A 108 8.98 -22.49 16.72
C ARG A 108 9.72 -21.32 17.37
N ARG A 109 9.13 -20.68 18.39
CA ARG A 109 9.60 -19.42 18.99
C ARG A 109 9.85 -18.36 17.91
N GLU A 110 8.87 -18.24 17.02
CA GLU A 110 8.95 -17.46 15.80
C GLU A 110 7.82 -16.43 15.78
N PHE A 111 8.16 -15.18 15.47
CA PHE A 111 7.20 -14.13 15.19
C PHE A 111 7.05 -13.94 13.70
N THR A 112 5.83 -13.70 13.24
CA THR A 112 5.54 -13.29 11.87
C THR A 112 4.80 -11.97 11.89
N ALA A 113 5.41 -10.94 11.29
CA ALA A 113 4.86 -9.61 11.15
C ALA A 113 4.50 -9.36 9.68
N THR A 114 3.25 -8.99 9.42
CA THR A 114 2.76 -8.75 8.06
C THR A 114 2.39 -7.29 7.89
N ALA A 115 2.98 -6.64 6.89
CA ALA A 115 2.73 -5.22 6.59
C ALA A 115 2.79 -4.93 5.08
N ALA A 116 2.01 -3.96 4.64
CA ALA A 116 2.09 -3.44 3.28
C ALA A 116 3.22 -2.40 3.20
N GLY A 117 4.22 -2.65 2.36
CA GLY A 117 5.25 -1.67 1.99
C GLY A 117 4.81 -0.90 0.75
N SER A 118 5.07 0.39 0.69
CA SER A 118 4.78 1.18 -0.52
C SER A 118 5.84 2.22 -0.81
N VAL A 119 6.05 2.49 -2.10
CA VAL A 119 6.93 3.56 -2.59
C VAL A 119 6.25 4.27 -3.75
N VAL A 120 6.54 5.55 -3.90
CA VAL A 120 6.04 6.37 -5.01
C VAL A 120 7.17 6.57 -6.02
N TYR A 121 6.88 6.42 -7.31
CA TYR A 121 7.77 6.77 -8.40
C TYR A 121 7.01 7.63 -9.42
N ASP A 122 7.73 8.47 -10.16
CA ASP A 122 7.11 9.29 -11.19
C ASP A 122 7.01 8.53 -12.50
N GLU A 123 5.80 8.41 -13.04
CA GLU A 123 5.52 7.78 -14.33
C GLU A 123 5.59 8.81 -15.47
N VAL A 124 6.24 8.43 -16.58
CA VAL A 124 6.30 9.24 -17.81
C VAL A 124 5.12 8.87 -18.72
N SER A 125 4.47 9.86 -19.33
CA SER A 125 3.32 9.66 -20.23
C SER A 125 3.45 10.49 -21.52
N ILE A 126 2.83 9.99 -22.60
CA ILE A 126 2.71 10.67 -23.90
C ILE A 126 1.78 11.89 -23.84
N MET A 127 0.69 11.82 -23.08
CA MET A 127 -0.22 12.96 -22.86
C MET A 127 0.15 13.71 -21.58
N PRO A 128 -0.16 15.02 -21.46
CA PRO A 128 -0.12 15.71 -20.18
C PRO A 128 -0.95 14.90 -19.16
N GLY A 129 -0.30 14.36 -18.14
CA GLY A 129 -0.92 13.39 -17.24
C GLY A 129 0.02 12.37 -16.58
N GLY A 130 1.32 12.35 -16.91
CA GLY A 130 2.31 11.64 -16.10
C GLY A 130 2.37 12.20 -14.68
N GLY A 131 2.69 11.37 -13.69
CA GLY A 131 2.62 11.77 -12.30
C GLY A 131 3.06 10.69 -11.32
N PRO A 132 2.94 10.97 -10.02
CA PRO A 132 3.36 10.04 -8.98
C PRO A 132 2.45 8.81 -8.96
N VAL A 133 3.04 7.63 -9.17
CA VAL A 133 2.40 6.33 -9.06
C VAL A 133 2.93 5.63 -7.82
N ARG A 134 2.01 5.06 -7.04
CA ARG A 134 2.36 4.24 -5.87
C ARG A 134 2.40 2.77 -6.25
N VAL A 135 3.49 2.10 -5.90
CA VAL A 135 3.57 0.64 -5.89
C VAL A 135 3.48 0.17 -4.45
N THR A 136 2.61 -0.80 -4.21
CA THR A 136 2.44 -1.46 -2.92
C THR A 136 2.82 -2.92 -3.05
N ARG A 137 3.39 -3.49 -1.98
CA ARG A 137 3.67 -4.92 -1.84
C ARG A 137 3.34 -5.41 -0.46
N CYS A 138 2.81 -6.62 -0.38
CA CYS A 138 2.68 -7.30 0.89
C CYS A 138 4.00 -7.94 1.30
N LEU A 139 4.47 -7.60 2.50
CA LEU A 139 5.73 -8.08 3.05
C LEU A 139 5.44 -8.84 4.34
N VAL A 140 6.02 -10.03 4.43
CA VAL A 140 5.97 -10.87 5.63
C VAL A 140 7.38 -11.01 6.17
N SER A 141 7.59 -10.42 7.34
CA SER A 141 8.84 -10.48 8.10
C SER A 141 8.73 -11.54 9.18
N THR A 142 9.63 -12.50 9.15
CA THR A 142 9.72 -13.59 10.13
C THR A 142 10.93 -13.37 11.03
N TYR A 143 10.74 -13.45 12.34
CA TYR A 143 11.79 -13.32 13.34
C TYR A 143 11.85 -14.59 14.18
N ALA A 144 12.97 -15.32 14.09
CA ALA A 144 13.16 -16.57 14.82
C ALA A 144 14.31 -16.45 15.82
N HIS A 145 14.12 -17.02 17.02
CA HIS A 145 15.16 -17.09 18.04
C HIS A 145 15.53 -18.55 18.33
N HIS A 146 16.77 -18.90 18.03
CA HIS A 146 17.32 -20.21 18.35
C HIS A 146 18.10 -20.13 19.66
N PRO A 147 17.95 -21.09 20.60
CA PRO A 147 18.70 -21.07 21.86
C PRO A 147 20.21 -20.91 21.63
N GLY A 148 20.80 -19.90 22.28
CA GLY A 148 22.22 -19.59 22.17
C GLY A 148 22.65 -18.88 20.88
N ARG A 149 21.70 -18.35 20.09
CA ARG A 149 21.97 -17.53 18.90
C ARG A 149 21.20 -16.22 18.98
N THR A 150 21.67 -15.24 18.21
CA THR A 150 20.94 -13.97 18.00
C THR A 150 19.65 -14.22 17.21
N TRP A 151 18.72 -13.28 17.31
CA TRP A 151 17.53 -13.24 16.47
C TRP A 151 17.91 -13.22 14.99
N THR A 152 17.16 -13.95 14.18
CA THR A 152 17.30 -13.94 12.71
C THR A 152 16.03 -13.44 12.06
N SER A 153 16.17 -12.53 11.11
CA SER A 153 15.12 -11.96 10.27
C SER A 153 15.06 -12.64 8.91
N ARG A 154 13.86 -12.75 8.33
CA ARG A 154 13.63 -13.08 6.93
C ARG A 154 12.46 -12.28 6.40
N VAL A 155 12.61 -11.68 5.23
CA VAL A 155 11.51 -10.98 4.54
C VAL A 155 11.11 -11.77 3.30
N THR A 156 9.81 -12.01 3.16
CA THR A 156 9.21 -12.62 1.97
C THR A 156 8.13 -11.70 1.40
N GLU A 157 8.11 -11.56 0.08
CA GLU A 157 7.00 -10.91 -0.63
C GLU A 157 5.85 -11.89 -0.75
N ARG A 158 4.62 -11.38 -0.60
CA ARG A 158 3.37 -12.11 -0.79
C ARG A 158 2.44 -11.31 -1.69
N ASP A 159 1.40 -11.99 -2.17
CA ASP A 159 0.31 -11.35 -2.88
C ASP A 159 -0.38 -10.31 -1.99
N ASP A 160 -0.96 -9.29 -2.61
CA ASP A 160 -1.58 -8.16 -1.89
C ASP A 160 -2.69 -8.61 -0.92
N ASP A 161 -3.41 -9.69 -1.26
CA ASP A 161 -4.45 -10.30 -0.43
C ASP A 161 -3.93 -10.78 0.94
N ALA A 162 -2.65 -11.15 1.04
CA ALA A 162 -2.06 -11.57 2.32
C ALA A 162 -1.97 -10.42 3.34
N CYS A 163 -1.96 -9.16 2.87
CA CYS A 163 -1.92 -7.97 3.71
C CYS A 163 -3.30 -7.33 3.92
N LEU A 164 -4.34 -7.82 3.24
CA LEU A 164 -5.70 -7.32 3.38
C LEU A 164 -6.18 -7.37 4.84
N PRO A 165 -6.01 -8.49 5.60
CA PRO A 165 -6.42 -8.53 6.99
C PRO A 165 -5.69 -7.50 7.86
N GLY A 166 -4.41 -7.26 7.59
CA GLY A 166 -3.61 -6.27 8.31
C GLY A 166 -4.10 -4.84 8.07
N THR A 167 -4.43 -4.50 6.82
CA THR A 167 -5.00 -3.19 6.46
C THR A 167 -6.35 -2.96 7.12
N GLU A 168 -7.22 -3.97 7.12
CA GLU A 168 -8.52 -3.91 7.77
C GLU A 168 -8.38 -3.75 9.30
N ILE A 169 -7.53 -4.55 9.94
CA ILE A 169 -7.24 -4.47 11.37
C ILE A 169 -6.68 -3.09 11.73
N ASP A 170 -5.72 -2.54 10.98
CA ASP A 170 -5.20 -1.19 11.23
C ASP A 170 -6.31 -0.12 11.15
N GLY A 171 -7.17 -0.20 10.13
CA GLY A 171 -8.32 0.68 9.99
C GLY A 171 -9.27 0.61 11.20
N GLN A 172 -9.57 -0.59 11.68
CA GLN A 172 -10.40 -0.81 12.87
C GLN A 172 -9.72 -0.34 14.16
N VAL A 173 -8.42 -0.58 14.33
CA VAL A 173 -7.65 -0.11 15.49
C VAL A 173 -7.64 1.40 15.55
N ARG A 174 -7.47 2.08 14.41
CA ARG A 174 -7.51 3.53 14.31
C ARG A 174 -8.89 4.08 14.70
N LEU A 175 -9.96 3.45 14.22
CA LEU A 175 -11.33 3.81 14.58
C LEU A 175 -11.59 3.58 16.08
N ALA A 176 -11.17 2.43 16.62
CA ALA A 176 -11.31 2.11 18.03
C ALA A 176 -10.55 3.11 18.91
N ARG A 177 -9.31 3.46 18.53
CA ARG A 177 -8.49 4.47 19.21
C ARG A 177 -9.22 5.81 19.27
N THR A 178 -9.79 6.27 18.15
CA THR A 178 -10.57 7.51 18.10
C THR A 178 -11.80 7.42 19.00
N ARG A 179 -12.58 6.33 18.93
CA ARG A 179 -13.78 6.18 19.77
C ARG A 179 -13.46 6.14 21.25
N ILE A 180 -12.48 5.33 21.67
CA ILE A 180 -12.04 5.23 23.07
C ILE A 180 -11.51 6.57 23.59
N SER A 181 -10.81 7.34 22.75
CA SER A 181 -10.32 8.68 23.12
C SER A 181 -11.44 9.68 23.40
N LEU A 182 -12.59 9.52 22.73
CA LEU A 182 -13.75 10.41 22.85
C LEU A 182 -14.74 9.98 23.94
N MET A 183 -14.61 8.78 24.50
CA MET A 183 -15.51 8.31 25.56
C MET A 183 -15.38 9.14 26.84
N HIS A 184 -16.41 9.17 27.67
CA HIS A 184 -16.25 9.67 29.03
C HIS A 184 -15.45 8.66 29.88
N ALA A 185 -14.75 9.14 30.92
CA ALA A 185 -13.89 8.28 31.71
C ALA A 185 -14.68 7.19 32.45
N GLU A 186 -15.88 7.52 32.92
CA GLU A 186 -16.88 6.65 33.53
C GLU A 186 -17.35 5.54 32.58
N ASP A 187 -17.35 5.79 31.27
CA ASP A 187 -17.76 4.82 30.26
C ASP A 187 -16.62 3.89 29.83
N LEU A 188 -15.38 4.13 30.27
CA LEU A 188 -14.21 3.26 30.00
C LEU A 188 -14.25 1.96 30.82
N THR A 189 -15.35 1.23 30.70
CA THR A 189 -15.57 -0.11 31.22
C THR A 189 -15.61 -1.10 30.06
N ARG A 190 -15.49 -2.40 30.34
CA ARG A 190 -15.56 -3.44 29.30
C ARG A 190 -16.84 -3.29 28.46
N THR A 191 -17.99 -3.16 29.13
CA THR A 191 -19.30 -3.04 28.49
C THR A 191 -19.46 -1.71 27.76
N GLY A 192 -18.99 -0.60 28.36
CA GLY A 192 -19.06 0.71 27.74
C GLY A 192 -18.23 0.79 26.45
N VAL A 193 -17.01 0.25 26.47
CA VAL A 193 -16.15 0.20 25.27
C VAL A 193 -16.76 -0.72 24.21
N GLN A 194 -17.26 -1.91 24.58
CA GLN A 194 -17.92 -2.79 23.62
C GLN A 194 -19.10 -2.10 22.94
N LYS A 195 -19.94 -1.39 23.71
CA LYS A 195 -21.08 -0.63 23.18
C LYS A 195 -20.65 0.54 22.29
N ALA A 196 -19.54 1.20 22.60
CA ALA A 196 -19.00 2.28 21.76
C ALA A 196 -18.43 1.76 20.43
N LEU A 197 -17.79 0.60 20.44
CA LEU A 197 -17.19 0.00 19.23
C LEU A 197 -18.22 -0.72 18.36
N ASP A 198 -19.19 -1.40 18.98
CA ASP A 198 -20.27 -2.10 18.29
C ASP A 198 -21.64 -1.75 18.92
N PRO A 199 -22.19 -0.56 18.62
CA PRO A 199 -23.44 -0.10 19.23
C PRO A 199 -24.65 -0.96 18.85
N ASN A 200 -24.57 -1.68 17.73
CA ASN A 200 -25.66 -2.50 17.22
C ASN A 200 -25.46 -4.00 17.48
N GLY A 201 -24.33 -4.42 18.06
CA GLY A 201 -23.99 -5.83 18.26
C GLY A 201 -23.83 -6.63 16.96
N ARG A 202 -23.63 -5.95 15.82
CA ARG A 202 -23.58 -6.58 14.48
C ARG A 202 -22.15 -6.67 13.94
N LEU A 203 -21.25 -5.86 14.48
CA LEU A 203 -19.89 -5.69 13.98
C LEU A 203 -18.99 -6.72 14.67
N ARG A 204 -18.73 -7.85 13.99
CA ARG A 204 -17.84 -8.94 14.48
C ARG A 204 -16.34 -8.60 14.42
N PHE A 205 -15.99 -7.32 14.50
CA PHE A 205 -14.62 -6.83 14.40
C PHE A 205 -13.95 -6.71 15.77
N TYR A 206 -14.72 -6.50 16.83
CA TYR A 206 -14.19 -6.17 18.16
C TYR A 206 -14.74 -7.12 19.21
N ASP A 207 -13.83 -7.74 19.97
CA ASP A 207 -14.16 -8.47 21.19
C ASP A 207 -13.35 -7.87 22.35
N VAL A 208 -14.02 -7.06 23.17
CA VAL A 208 -13.42 -6.40 24.33
C VAL A 208 -13.30 -7.41 25.47
N ARG A 209 -12.07 -7.82 25.77
CA ARG A 209 -11.77 -8.83 26.79
C ARG A 209 -11.74 -8.24 28.18
N SER A 210 -11.09 -7.10 28.36
CA SER A 210 -10.94 -6.46 29.66
C SER A 210 -10.80 -4.95 29.55
N ALA A 211 -11.19 -4.25 30.62
CA ALA A 211 -10.91 -2.84 30.83
C ALA A 211 -10.50 -2.67 32.30
N VAL A 212 -9.27 -2.25 32.54
CA VAL A 212 -8.68 -2.15 33.88
C VAL A 212 -8.26 -0.72 34.11
N ARG A 213 -8.79 -0.12 35.19
CA ARG A 213 -8.35 1.20 35.66
C ARG A 213 -7.26 1.02 36.70
N LYS A 214 -6.13 1.71 36.52
CA LYS A 214 -5.02 1.76 37.47
C LYS A 214 -4.58 3.21 37.62
N GLY A 215 -4.86 3.80 38.80
CA GLY A 215 -4.66 5.23 39.02
C GLY A 215 -5.41 6.05 37.96
N ASP A 216 -4.69 6.97 37.32
CA ASP A 216 -5.22 7.88 36.30
C ASP A 216 -5.11 7.31 34.89
N THR A 217 -5.12 6.00 34.71
CA THR A 217 -5.02 5.37 33.39
C THR A 217 -5.98 4.19 33.30
N VAL A 218 -6.67 4.08 32.17
CA VAL A 218 -7.43 2.88 31.79
C VAL A 218 -6.70 2.16 30.68
N THR A 219 -6.53 0.86 30.87
CA THR A 219 -6.03 -0.07 29.84
C THR A 219 -7.17 -0.97 29.39
N VAL A 220 -7.40 -1.05 28.08
CA VAL A 220 -8.43 -1.89 27.48
C VAL A 220 -7.77 -2.90 26.55
N SER A 221 -8.05 -4.19 26.75
CA SER A 221 -7.59 -5.26 25.85
C SER A 221 -8.71 -5.68 24.91
N ILE A 222 -8.46 -5.60 23.62
CA ILE A 222 -9.45 -5.84 22.56
C ILE A 222 -8.84 -6.77 21.52
N LEU A 223 -9.52 -7.87 21.21
CA LEU A 223 -9.23 -8.66 20.02
C LEU A 223 -9.89 -7.96 18.83
N VAL A 224 -9.06 -7.53 17.87
CA VAL A 224 -9.51 -6.92 16.62
C VAL A 224 -9.37 -7.95 15.50
N SER A 225 -10.46 -8.22 14.80
CA SER A 225 -10.53 -9.25 13.77
C SER A 225 -10.88 -8.67 12.40
N SER A 226 -10.37 -9.31 11.35
CA SER A 226 -10.74 -9.03 9.95
C SER A 226 -11.97 -9.88 9.55
N PRO A 227 -13.01 -9.31 8.92
CA PRO A 227 -14.17 -10.07 8.48
C PRO A 227 -13.83 -11.14 7.45
N GLY A 228 -14.49 -12.29 7.54
CA GLY A 228 -14.34 -13.34 6.53
C GLY A 228 -12.99 -14.07 6.59
N THR A 229 -12.12 -13.73 7.56
CA THR A 229 -10.85 -14.41 7.78
C THR A 229 -10.73 -14.89 9.24
N THR A 230 -9.73 -15.73 9.50
CA THR A 230 -9.37 -16.14 10.87
C THR A 230 -8.30 -15.22 11.48
N ALA A 231 -7.93 -14.14 10.79
CA ALA A 231 -6.91 -13.23 11.26
C ALA A 231 -7.48 -12.31 12.36
N GLY A 232 -6.81 -12.31 13.50
CA GLY A 232 -7.12 -11.42 14.60
C GLY A 232 -5.84 -11.04 15.34
N GLN A 233 -5.84 -9.84 15.91
CA GLN A 233 -4.73 -9.31 16.68
C GLN A 233 -5.27 -8.74 17.98
N CYS A 234 -4.65 -9.14 19.08
CA CYS A 234 -4.89 -8.53 20.36
C CYS A 234 -4.23 -7.16 20.43
N TYR A 235 -4.96 -6.15 20.88
CA TYR A 235 -4.47 -4.80 21.07
C TYR A 235 -4.75 -4.32 22.49
N ARG A 236 -3.74 -3.66 23.06
CA ARG A 236 -3.80 -2.97 24.34
C ARG A 236 -3.94 -1.48 24.08
N PHE A 237 -5.10 -0.94 24.41
CA PHE A 237 -5.39 0.49 24.34
C PHE A 237 -5.15 1.12 25.70
N THR A 238 -4.31 2.16 25.76
CA THR A 238 -4.03 2.85 27.03
C THR A 238 -4.47 4.30 26.91
N ARG A 239 -5.33 4.73 27.83
CA ARG A 239 -5.88 6.08 27.87
C ARG A 239 -5.72 6.71 29.27
N PRO A 240 -5.14 7.92 29.38
CA PRO A 240 -5.13 8.67 30.63
C PRO A 240 -6.53 9.21 30.99
N VAL A 241 -6.84 9.24 32.28
CA VAL A 241 -8.15 9.62 32.87
C VAL A 241 -8.15 11.09 33.32
N ALA A 242 -7.00 11.67 33.67
CA ALA A 242 -6.87 13.02 34.19
C ALA A 242 -5.86 13.87 33.39
N GLY A 243 -6.22 15.13 33.08
CA GLY A 243 -5.36 16.14 32.46
C GLY A 243 -6.14 17.12 31.56
N ASP A 244 -6.18 18.39 31.98
CA ASP A 244 -6.87 19.53 31.35
C ASP A 244 -6.79 19.63 29.81
N VAL A 245 -7.94 19.84 29.18
CA VAL A 245 -8.22 20.56 27.90
C VAL A 245 -7.49 20.09 26.62
N GLY A 246 -6.58 19.12 26.68
CA GLY A 246 -5.99 18.45 25.52
C GLY A 246 -6.70 17.15 25.20
N GLN A 247 -6.95 16.87 23.91
CA GLN A 247 -7.42 15.54 23.45
C GLN A 247 -6.62 14.43 24.15
N SER A 248 -7.26 13.64 25.01
CA SER A 248 -6.62 12.52 25.69
C SER A 248 -6.05 11.55 24.65
N SER A 249 -4.72 11.50 24.51
CA SER A 249 -4.09 10.61 23.54
C SER A 249 -4.27 9.16 24.01
N THR A 250 -5.04 8.39 23.24
CA THR A 250 -5.16 6.95 23.43
C THR A 250 -4.07 6.29 22.60
N THR A 251 -3.22 5.48 23.21
CA THR A 251 -2.27 4.63 22.48
C THR A 251 -2.91 3.27 22.20
N ALA A 252 -2.45 2.59 21.15
CA ALA A 252 -2.86 1.24 20.81
C ALA A 252 -1.61 0.46 20.41
N ILE A 253 -1.31 -0.61 21.13
CA ILE A 253 -0.11 -1.43 20.92
C ILE A 253 -0.57 -2.89 20.77
N PRO A 254 -0.15 -3.62 19.74
CA PRO A 254 -0.47 -5.04 19.62
C PRO A 254 0.17 -5.83 20.78
N ALA A 255 -0.54 -6.86 21.22
CA ALA A 255 -0.13 -7.81 22.25
C ALA A 255 -0.28 -9.23 21.71
N SER A 256 0.53 -10.15 22.20
CA SER A 256 0.45 -11.57 21.82
C SER A 256 -0.83 -12.23 22.35
N SER A 257 -1.42 -11.66 23.41
CA SER A 257 -2.65 -12.15 24.02
C SER A 257 -3.56 -11.03 24.51
N CYS A 258 -4.84 -11.39 24.65
CA CYS A 258 -5.88 -10.66 25.36
C CYS A 258 -6.32 -11.56 26.53
#